data_AF-A0AAQ3KS44-F1
#
_entry.id   AF-A0AAQ3KS44-F1
#
_cell.length_a   1.000
_cell.length_b   1.000
_cell.length_c   1.000
_cell.angle_alpha   90.00
_cell.angle_beta   90.00
_cell.angle_gamma   90.00
#
_symmetry.space_group_name_H-M   'P 1'
#
loop_
_entity.id
_entity.type
_entity.pdbx_description
1 polymer ?
#
loop_
_entity_poly.entity_id
_entity_poly.type
_entity_poly.pdbx_seq_one_letter_code
_entity_poly.pdbx_strand_id
1 'polypeptide(L)'
;MASNKHLLSTSFCGFSHMSLANEQSRLRRRSLVSMDIGSQVGFSNALGLKSCLERGDGIFRRGEGKIQKAHVVAPHRYLVRDSDIVLTDGARLKLTDEGRSYKTGTPEGFVGHPVSDKLVVAVDVDEVLGSFLSALNKFIANRYSSNHSVSEYYVYEFFKIWKCSPAEADVRVHEFFKTPYFKMGIHPIPGAQHALYKLSNFCKLSVVTSRQNVIKDHTIQWIEKHYPGLFQEFQFGNHFALDGKSRPKSEICRSLGAHVLIDDNPKYALECAEVGIRALLFDYHNSYPWSKSGSATSHPLVTKVHNWQEVEQQLLSWVLT
;
A
#
# COMPACT_ATOMS: atom_id res chain seq x y z
N MET A 1 51.99 26.92 -68.29
CA MET A 1 51.42 26.09 -67.21
C MET A 1 49.90 26.19 -67.37
N ALA A 2 49.17 25.29 -68.02
CA ALA A 2 49.37 23.87 -68.36
C ALA A 2 49.48 22.94 -67.13
N SER A 3 48.77 21.79 -67.04
CA SER A 3 47.65 21.27 -67.87
C SER A 3 47.00 20.01 -67.24
N ASN A 4 45.75 19.70 -67.65
CA ASN A 4 45.03 18.41 -67.47
C ASN A 4 44.71 17.95 -66.01
N LYS A 5 43.60 17.29 -65.66
CA LYS A 5 42.68 16.28 -66.28
C LYS A 5 43.16 14.81 -66.20
N HIS A 6 42.46 13.98 -65.40
CA HIS A 6 41.80 12.69 -65.71
C HIS A 6 41.31 12.04 -64.37
N LEU A 7 40.15 11.35 -64.17
CA LEU A 7 39.37 10.32 -64.90
C LEU A 7 40.16 9.00 -65.06
N LEU A 8 39.81 7.81 -64.54
CA LEU A 8 38.55 7.05 -64.34
C LEU A 8 38.86 5.86 -63.37
N SER A 9 37.99 5.00 -62.80
CA SER A 9 36.53 4.77 -62.66
C SER A 9 36.32 4.06 -61.27
N THR A 10 35.25 3.42 -60.76
CA THR A 10 33.93 2.85 -61.19
C THR A 10 32.85 3.23 -60.15
N SER A 11 31.52 3.11 -60.31
CA SER A 11 30.54 2.13 -60.85
C SER A 11 30.12 1.01 -59.87
N PHE A 12 28.83 0.78 -59.55
CA PHE A 12 27.58 1.50 -59.93
C PHE A 12 26.42 1.18 -58.93
N CYS A 13 25.17 1.60 -59.24
CA CYS A 13 23.89 1.39 -58.50
C CYS A 13 23.64 -0.03 -57.93
N GLY A 14 22.75 -0.29 -56.97
CA GLY A 14 21.41 0.31 -56.70
C GLY A 14 20.30 -0.50 -57.44
N PHE A 15 19.01 -0.51 -57.09
CA PHE A 15 18.23 0.23 -56.07
C PHE A 15 16.84 -0.47 -55.85
N SER A 16 16.14 -0.17 -54.76
CA SER A 16 14.65 -0.22 -54.55
C SER A 16 13.75 -1.42 -54.96
N HIS A 17 13.08 -1.99 -53.93
CA HIS A 17 11.61 -1.92 -53.66
C HIS A 17 10.56 -2.76 -54.46
N MET A 18 9.76 -3.52 -53.68
CA MET A 18 8.40 -4.13 -53.86
C MET A 18 7.73 -4.39 -55.22
N SER A 19 7.04 -5.54 -55.31
CA SER A 19 5.84 -5.80 -56.14
C SER A 19 4.97 -6.92 -55.52
N LEU A 20 3.78 -7.20 -56.07
CA LEU A 20 2.72 -8.05 -55.49
C LEU A 20 2.25 -9.22 -56.40
N ALA A 21 1.72 -10.27 -55.74
CA ALA A 21 0.67 -11.21 -56.19
C ALA A 21 0.98 -12.34 -57.22
N ASN A 22 0.19 -13.44 -57.06
CA ASN A 22 -0.02 -14.60 -57.94
C ASN A 22 1.18 -15.56 -58.22
N GLU A 23 0.99 -16.86 -58.52
CA GLU A 23 -0.25 -17.65 -58.70
C GLU A 23 -0.18 -19.13 -58.23
N GLN A 24 -1.36 -19.77 -58.19
CA GLN A 24 -1.72 -21.18 -57.98
C GLN A 24 -0.70 -22.25 -58.47
N SER A 25 -0.54 -23.44 -57.86
CA SER A 25 -1.56 -24.52 -57.88
C SER A 25 -1.03 -25.89 -57.38
N ARG A 26 -1.96 -26.83 -57.09
CA ARG A 26 -1.80 -28.31 -56.97
C ARG A 26 -1.00 -28.89 -55.77
N LEU A 27 -1.14 -30.17 -55.36
CA LEU A 27 -2.30 -31.05 -55.06
C LEU A 27 -1.78 -32.48 -54.70
N ARG A 28 -2.51 -33.23 -53.84
CA ARG A 28 -2.25 -34.65 -53.42
C ARG A 28 -1.05 -34.85 -52.46
N ARG A 29 -1.00 -35.85 -51.55
CA ARG A 29 -1.88 -36.98 -51.13
C ARG A 29 -1.59 -37.25 -49.62
N ARG A 30 -2.55 -37.36 -48.68
CA ARG A 30 -3.42 -38.51 -48.32
C ARG A 30 -2.71 -39.80 -47.83
N SER A 31 -2.56 -39.94 -46.50
CA SER A 31 -2.89 -41.10 -45.62
C SER A 31 -2.58 -40.68 -44.16
N LEU A 32 -3.31 -40.97 -43.09
CA LEU A 32 -4.51 -41.79 -42.81
C LEU A 32 -4.30 -43.31 -42.77
N VAL A 33 -3.91 -43.81 -41.59
CA VAL A 33 -4.27 -45.12 -41.02
C VAL A 33 -4.61 -44.89 -39.54
N SER A 34 -5.53 -45.68 -38.98
CA SER A 34 -5.89 -45.74 -37.55
C SER A 34 -6.06 -47.22 -37.18
N MET A 35 -5.68 -47.60 -35.96
CA MET A 35 -6.44 -48.55 -35.13
C MET A 35 -5.94 -48.61 -33.70
N ASP A 36 -6.86 -48.89 -32.78
CA ASP A 36 -6.62 -49.07 -31.34
C ASP A 36 -6.09 -50.48 -30.99
N ILE A 37 -5.49 -50.60 -29.81
CA ILE A 37 -5.90 -51.51 -28.72
C ILE A 37 -5.12 -51.11 -27.46
N GLY A 38 -5.78 -51.05 -26.30
CA GLY A 38 -5.21 -50.46 -25.08
C GLY A 38 -5.18 -51.40 -23.86
N SER A 39 -4.69 -50.87 -22.74
CA SER A 39 -4.86 -51.44 -21.40
C SER A 39 -4.92 -50.31 -20.36
N GLN A 40 -5.55 -50.56 -19.20
CA GLN A 40 -5.88 -49.55 -18.18
C GLN A 40 -4.79 -49.35 -17.10
N VAL A 41 -5.11 -48.45 -16.15
CA VAL A 41 -4.43 -48.08 -14.88
C VAL A 41 -3.52 -46.85 -15.00
N GLY A 42 -3.71 -45.77 -14.24
CA GLY A 42 -4.81 -45.43 -13.32
C GLY A 42 -4.48 -44.22 -12.42
N PHE A 43 -5.51 -43.46 -11.98
CA PHE A 43 -5.44 -42.24 -11.13
C PHE A 43 -4.68 -41.05 -11.80
N SER A 44 -5.10 -39.77 -11.74
CA SER A 44 -5.77 -39.03 -10.65
C SER A 44 -6.48 -37.75 -11.14
N ASN A 45 -7.38 -37.20 -10.31
CA ASN A 45 -7.75 -35.78 -10.15
C ASN A 45 -8.06 -34.90 -11.39
N ALA A 46 -9.34 -34.59 -11.60
CA ALA A 46 -9.79 -33.43 -12.37
C ALA A 46 -11.10 -32.83 -11.81
N LEU A 47 -11.04 -32.12 -10.68
CA LEU A 47 -12.16 -31.28 -10.22
C LEU A 47 -12.22 -29.99 -11.04
N GLY A 48 -13.08 -29.96 -12.05
CA GLY A 48 -13.25 -28.81 -12.94
C GLY A 48 -13.90 -27.62 -12.23
N LEU A 49 -13.08 -26.64 -11.80
CA LEU A 49 -13.56 -25.33 -11.36
C LEU A 49 -14.20 -24.58 -12.52
N LYS A 50 -15.53 -24.49 -12.52
CA LYS A 50 -16.26 -23.63 -13.45
C LYS A 50 -16.00 -22.17 -13.11
N SER A 51 -15.25 -21.48 -13.98
CA SER A 51 -15.28 -20.02 -14.03
C SER A 51 -16.67 -19.57 -14.46
N CYS A 52 -17.28 -18.67 -13.69
CA CYS A 52 -18.55 -18.02 -14.02
C CYS A 52 -18.37 -16.52 -13.89
N LEU A 53 -18.39 -15.81 -15.02
CA LEU A 53 -18.48 -14.35 -15.04
C LEU A 53 -19.90 -13.88 -14.66
N GLU A 54 -19.96 -12.65 -14.17
CA GLU A 54 -21.11 -11.73 -14.16
C GLU A 54 -22.41 -12.13 -13.42
N ARG A 55 -22.69 -11.35 -12.38
CA ARG A 55 -23.82 -10.40 -12.42
C ARG A 55 -23.64 -9.23 -11.46
N GLY A 56 -24.23 -8.09 -11.81
CA GLY A 56 -24.34 -6.91 -10.95
C GLY A 56 -25.67 -6.82 -10.19
N ASP A 57 -25.80 -5.76 -9.39
CA ASP A 57 -26.99 -5.16 -8.78
C ASP A 57 -28.13 -6.07 -8.25
N GLY A 58 -28.25 -6.11 -6.92
CA GLY A 58 -29.38 -6.71 -6.21
C GLY A 58 -29.49 -6.24 -4.75
N ILE A 59 -30.53 -5.46 -4.44
CA ILE A 59 -30.83 -4.99 -3.07
C ILE A 59 -31.70 -6.05 -2.34
N PHE A 60 -31.33 -6.48 -1.12
CA PHE A 60 -32.22 -6.45 0.07
C PHE A 60 -31.66 -7.07 1.39
N ARG A 61 -32.22 -6.58 2.51
CA ARG A 61 -32.49 -7.23 3.82
C ARG A 61 -31.34 -7.76 4.67
N ARG A 62 -30.84 -6.84 5.52
CA ARG A 62 -30.78 -6.92 7.00
C ARG A 62 -31.15 -8.29 7.62
N GLY A 63 -30.19 -8.92 8.30
CA GLY A 63 -30.41 -9.95 9.32
C GLY A 63 -29.63 -9.59 10.59
N GLU A 64 -30.22 -9.76 11.78
CA GLU A 64 -29.56 -9.43 13.06
C GLU A 64 -28.86 -10.66 13.66
N GLY A 65 -27.56 -10.55 13.93
CA GLY A 65 -26.77 -11.57 14.62
C GLY A 65 -26.12 -11.00 15.88
N LYS A 66 -26.60 -11.38 17.06
CA LYS A 66 -25.99 -11.01 18.35
C LYS A 66 -24.73 -11.85 18.58
N ILE A 67 -23.58 -11.21 18.79
CA ILE A 67 -22.35 -11.85 19.25
C ILE A 67 -21.99 -11.27 20.63
N GLN A 68 -21.51 -12.14 21.53
CA GLN A 68 -21.35 -11.85 22.95
C GLN A 68 -20.04 -11.10 23.25
N LYS A 69 -20.03 -10.29 24.31
CA LYS A 69 -18.81 -9.65 24.84
C LYS A 69 -18.01 -10.65 25.67
N ALA A 70 -16.72 -10.77 25.39
CA ALA A 70 -15.76 -11.42 26.29
C ALA A 70 -14.87 -10.34 26.93
N HIS A 71 -14.74 -10.35 28.26
CA HIS A 71 -13.75 -9.52 28.97
C HIS A 71 -12.39 -10.19 28.92
N VAL A 72 -11.33 -9.40 28.69
CA VAL A 72 -9.94 -9.81 28.90
C VAL A 72 -9.33 -8.88 29.95
N VAL A 73 -8.67 -9.46 30.95
CA VAL A 73 -8.06 -8.76 32.09
C VAL A 73 -6.58 -8.49 31.79
N ALA A 74 -6.10 -7.28 32.11
CA ALA A 74 -4.70 -6.90 31.92
C ALA A 74 -3.80 -7.47 33.06
N PRO A 75 -2.57 -7.92 32.76
CA PRO A 75 -1.60 -8.30 33.80
C PRO A 75 -1.03 -7.08 34.54
N HIS A 76 -0.72 -7.26 35.83
CA HIS A 76 -0.09 -6.21 36.65
C HIS A 76 1.32 -5.87 36.19
N ARG A 77 1.70 -4.58 36.31
CA ARG A 77 3.10 -4.16 36.34
C ARG A 77 3.71 -4.52 37.70
N TYR A 78 4.84 -5.21 37.70
CA TYR A 78 5.71 -5.28 38.88
C TYR A 78 6.51 -3.99 39.01
N LEU A 79 6.55 -3.42 40.21
CA LEU A 79 7.55 -2.43 40.60
C LEU A 79 8.65 -3.16 41.38
N VAL A 80 9.89 -3.02 40.92
CA VAL A 80 11.08 -3.41 41.70
C VAL A 80 11.54 -2.17 42.47
N ARG A 81 11.87 -2.33 43.75
CA ARG A 81 12.38 -1.29 44.62
C ARG A 81 13.56 -1.83 45.44
N ASP A 82 14.34 -0.89 45.96
CA ASP A 82 15.28 -0.98 47.09
C ASP A 82 16.77 -1.20 46.78
N SER A 83 17.54 -0.19 47.19
CA SER A 83 18.89 -0.26 47.77
C SER A 83 19.14 1.07 48.50
N ASP A 84 19.54 1.00 49.76
CA ASP A 84 19.42 2.11 50.72
C ASP A 84 20.65 3.04 50.79
N ILE A 85 20.42 4.29 51.23
CA ILE A 85 21.42 5.11 51.93
C ILE A 85 20.78 5.76 53.17
N VAL A 86 21.59 5.97 54.20
CA VAL A 86 21.24 6.05 55.63
C VAL A 86 21.06 7.49 56.17
N LEU A 87 20.07 7.65 57.08
CA LEU A 87 19.91 8.57 58.24
C LEU A 87 20.67 9.93 58.28
N THR A 88 20.07 11.01 58.80
CA THR A 88 19.81 11.20 60.26
C THR A 88 18.87 12.40 60.56
N ASP A 89 18.31 12.38 61.79
CA ASP A 89 17.70 13.44 62.63
C ASP A 89 17.23 14.81 62.06
N GLY A 90 16.19 15.45 62.59
CA GLY A 90 15.33 15.06 63.71
C GLY A 90 14.67 16.27 64.39
N ALA A 91 13.35 16.44 64.24
CA ALA A 91 12.58 17.48 64.96
C ALA A 91 11.11 17.08 65.14
N ARG A 92 10.60 17.17 66.37
CA ARG A 92 9.23 16.80 66.77
C ARG A 92 8.54 17.98 67.44
N LEU A 93 7.41 18.43 66.92
CA LEU A 93 6.39 19.12 67.70
C LEU A 93 4.97 18.74 67.21
N LYS A 94 4.06 18.53 68.16
CA LYS A 94 2.60 18.53 67.96
C LYS A 94 2.06 19.86 68.49
N LEU A 95 0.94 20.33 67.93
CA LEU A 95 -0.13 21.13 68.57
C LEU A 95 -1.21 21.32 67.47
N THR A 96 -2.29 20.54 67.53
CA THR A 96 -3.65 20.88 68.04
C THR A 96 -4.60 21.46 66.99
N ASP A 97 -5.78 20.86 66.94
CA ASP A 97 -6.94 21.26 66.15
C ASP A 97 -7.73 22.34 66.91
N GLU A 98 -7.98 23.49 66.27
CA GLU A 98 -9.09 24.38 66.58
C GLU A 98 -9.66 24.94 65.27
N GLY A 99 -10.92 24.62 64.97
CA GLY A 99 -11.59 25.04 63.74
C GLY A 99 -12.07 26.49 63.78
N ARG A 100 -11.76 27.28 62.74
CA ARG A 100 -12.47 28.54 62.47
C ARG A 100 -12.77 28.75 60.99
N SER A 101 -14.05 29.01 60.70
CA SER A 101 -14.57 29.24 59.34
C SER A 101 -14.06 30.55 58.75
N TYR A 102 -13.44 30.47 57.57
CA TYR A 102 -13.22 31.61 56.67
C TYR A 102 -13.84 31.31 55.30
N LYS A 103 -14.61 32.27 54.76
CA LYS A 103 -15.21 32.20 53.42
C LYS A 103 -14.30 32.89 52.40
N THR A 104 -13.66 32.13 51.51
CA THR A 104 -13.18 32.64 50.20
C THR A 104 -12.80 31.47 49.28
N GLY A 105 -12.82 31.72 47.97
CA GLY A 105 -12.23 30.83 46.97
C GLY A 105 -13.13 29.66 46.53
N THR A 106 -13.93 29.90 45.49
CA THR A 106 -14.17 28.83 44.50
C THR A 106 -12.80 28.41 43.94
N PRO A 107 -12.46 27.11 43.91
CA PRO A 107 -11.43 26.65 43.00
C PRO A 107 -11.94 26.91 41.59
N GLU A 108 -11.28 27.81 40.85
CA GLU A 108 -11.42 27.88 39.40
C GLU A 108 -10.77 26.62 38.83
N GLY A 109 -11.52 25.52 38.90
CA GLY A 109 -11.09 24.22 38.42
C GLY A 109 -10.74 24.35 36.95
N PHE A 110 -9.45 24.19 36.64
CA PHE A 110 -8.84 24.38 35.32
C PHE A 110 -9.84 24.13 34.20
N VAL A 111 -10.18 25.18 33.44
CA VAL A 111 -10.79 25.02 32.14
C VAL A 111 -9.77 24.25 31.31
N GLY A 112 -9.95 22.94 31.25
CA GLY A 112 -9.14 22.08 30.41
C GLY A 112 -9.34 22.58 28.99
N HIS A 113 -8.32 23.23 28.44
CA HIS A 113 -8.31 23.59 27.03
C HIS A 113 -8.72 22.33 26.25
N PRO A 114 -9.76 22.39 25.40
CA PRO A 114 -10.15 21.23 24.61
C PRO A 114 -8.89 20.80 23.87
N VAL A 115 -8.46 19.55 24.11
CA VAL A 115 -7.26 19.01 23.47
C VAL A 115 -7.54 19.06 21.97
N SER A 116 -6.89 19.98 21.26
CA SER A 116 -7.11 20.20 19.83
C SER A 116 -7.03 18.85 19.15
N ASP A 117 -8.12 18.46 18.49
CA ASP A 117 -8.38 17.05 18.24
C ASP A 117 -7.48 16.58 17.09
N LYS A 118 -6.30 16.07 17.46
CA LYS A 118 -5.17 15.79 16.58
C LYS A 118 -5.60 15.21 15.24
N LEU A 119 -5.19 15.89 14.16
CA LEU A 119 -5.54 15.57 12.78
C LEU A 119 -5.39 14.07 12.52
N VAL A 120 -6.49 13.39 12.19
CA VAL A 120 -6.45 11.94 11.94
C VAL A 120 -5.97 11.69 10.51
N VAL A 121 -4.84 11.01 10.36
CA VAL A 121 -4.19 10.77 9.07
C VAL A 121 -4.09 9.27 8.82
N ALA A 122 -4.75 8.83 7.75
CA ALA A 122 -4.61 7.49 7.18
C ALA A 122 -3.41 7.43 6.22
N VAL A 123 -2.64 6.35 6.26
CA VAL A 123 -1.41 6.18 5.47
C VAL A 123 -1.39 4.79 4.81
N ASP A 124 -1.17 4.70 3.50
CA ASP A 124 -0.91 3.41 2.83
C ASP A 124 0.50 2.86 3.14
N VAL A 125 0.75 1.59 2.81
CA VAL A 125 2.03 0.91 3.02
C VAL A 125 2.89 0.85 1.76
N ASP A 126 2.31 0.52 0.61
CA ASP A 126 3.04 0.14 -0.60
C ASP A 126 3.35 1.38 -1.45
N GLU A 127 4.63 1.61 -1.75
CA GLU A 127 5.17 2.83 -2.38
C GLU A 127 4.91 4.15 -1.63
N VAL A 128 4.21 4.13 -0.49
CA VAL A 128 4.06 5.26 0.45
C VAL A 128 4.98 5.11 1.67
N LEU A 129 4.92 3.97 2.37
CA LEU A 129 5.82 3.66 3.49
C LEU A 129 6.99 2.77 3.08
N GLY A 130 6.78 1.75 2.24
CA GLY A 130 7.81 0.81 1.82
C GLY A 130 7.81 0.57 0.32
N SER A 131 9.00 0.52 -0.30
CA SER A 131 9.12 0.25 -1.74
C SER A 131 8.92 -1.24 -2.04
N PHE A 132 7.65 -1.60 -2.23
CA PHE A 132 7.15 -2.91 -2.56
C PHE A 132 7.57 -3.35 -3.96
N LEU A 133 7.47 -2.46 -4.96
CA LEU A 133 7.84 -2.76 -6.35
C LEU A 133 9.34 -3.00 -6.50
N SER A 134 10.18 -2.31 -5.72
CA SER A 134 11.63 -2.59 -5.69
C SER A 134 11.94 -4.00 -5.20
N ALA A 135 11.20 -4.50 -4.20
CA ALA A 135 11.35 -5.87 -3.71
C ALA A 135 10.76 -6.91 -4.67
N LEU A 136 9.57 -6.62 -5.24
CA LEU A 136 8.88 -7.49 -6.18
C LEU A 136 9.65 -7.64 -7.50
N ASN A 137 10.16 -6.55 -8.08
CA ASN A 137 10.96 -6.60 -9.31
C ASN A 137 12.23 -7.44 -9.14
N LYS A 138 12.91 -7.37 -7.97
CA LYS A 138 14.07 -8.24 -7.66
C LYS A 138 13.69 -9.72 -7.61
N PHE A 139 12.52 -10.04 -7.06
CA PHE A 139 12.00 -11.41 -7.07
C PHE A 139 11.64 -11.86 -8.49
N ILE A 140 10.91 -11.06 -9.27
CA ILE A 140 10.48 -11.40 -10.63
C ILE A 140 11.69 -11.58 -11.57
N ALA A 141 12.71 -10.73 -11.45
CA ALA A 141 13.98 -10.87 -12.16
C ALA A 141 14.68 -12.20 -11.84
N ASN A 142 14.81 -12.55 -10.55
CA ASN A 142 15.56 -13.74 -10.13
C ASN A 142 14.78 -15.06 -10.29
N ARG A 143 13.43 -15.03 -10.22
CA ARG A 143 12.57 -16.23 -10.28
C ARG A 143 12.04 -16.53 -11.68
N TYR A 144 11.79 -15.49 -12.48
CA TYR A 144 11.17 -15.60 -13.82
C TYR A 144 12.02 -14.98 -14.94
N SER A 145 13.28 -14.60 -14.65
CA SER A 145 14.22 -13.99 -15.60
C SER A 145 13.70 -12.71 -16.29
N SER A 146 12.73 -12.03 -15.68
CA SER A 146 12.04 -10.86 -16.23
C SER A 146 12.40 -9.61 -15.45
N ASN A 147 13.24 -8.75 -16.04
CA ASN A 147 13.71 -7.53 -15.38
C ASN A 147 12.73 -6.38 -15.63
N HIS A 148 12.33 -5.69 -14.56
CA HIS A 148 11.38 -4.58 -14.60
C HIS A 148 11.83 -3.43 -13.69
N SER A 149 11.49 -2.21 -14.11
CA SER A 149 11.70 -0.94 -13.43
C SER A 149 10.38 -0.34 -12.96
N VAL A 150 10.41 0.53 -11.95
CA VAL A 150 9.20 1.25 -11.46
C VAL A 150 8.55 2.08 -12.58
N SER A 151 9.37 2.63 -13.49
CA SER A 151 8.97 3.39 -14.67
C SER A 151 8.14 2.62 -15.71
N GLU A 152 8.08 1.28 -15.66
CA GLU A 152 7.23 0.48 -16.56
C GLU A 152 5.77 0.35 -16.07
N TYR A 153 5.49 0.66 -14.81
CA TYR A 153 4.17 0.48 -14.23
C TYR A 153 3.28 1.70 -14.54
N TYR A 154 2.70 1.74 -15.73
CA TYR A 154 1.70 2.75 -16.12
C TYR A 154 0.31 2.50 -15.52
N VAL A 155 0.10 1.31 -14.93
CA VAL A 155 -1.10 0.87 -14.21
C VAL A 155 -0.74 -0.18 -13.16
N TYR A 156 -1.64 -0.42 -12.19
CA TYR A 156 -1.46 -1.40 -11.11
C TYR A 156 -1.61 -2.86 -11.54
N GLU A 157 -2.21 -3.16 -12.69
CA GLU A 157 -2.48 -4.56 -13.07
C GLU A 157 -1.22 -5.22 -13.65
N PHE A 158 -0.39 -5.79 -12.76
CA PHE A 158 0.95 -6.32 -13.07
C PHE A 158 0.99 -7.27 -14.28
N PHE A 159 -0.08 -8.01 -14.56
CA PHE A 159 -0.16 -8.90 -15.72
C PHE A 159 0.08 -8.17 -17.06
N LYS A 160 -0.30 -6.89 -17.17
CA LYS A 160 -0.08 -6.05 -18.37
C LYS A 160 1.38 -5.63 -18.54
N ILE A 161 2.13 -5.52 -17.44
CA ILE A 161 3.56 -5.15 -17.43
C ILE A 161 4.41 -6.41 -17.68
N TRP A 162 4.11 -7.49 -16.97
CA TRP A 162 4.76 -8.79 -17.09
C TRP A 162 4.35 -9.60 -18.33
N LYS A 163 3.39 -9.09 -19.11
CA LYS A 163 2.85 -9.69 -20.35
C LYS A 163 2.39 -11.15 -20.18
N CYS A 164 1.72 -11.40 -19.06
CA CYS A 164 1.22 -12.72 -18.66
C CYS A 164 -0.30 -12.69 -18.43
N SER A 165 -0.90 -13.83 -18.07
CA SER A 165 -2.33 -13.86 -17.70
C SER A 165 -2.56 -13.29 -16.29
N PRO A 166 -3.77 -12.76 -15.98
CA PRO A 166 -4.09 -12.29 -14.62
C PRO A 166 -3.83 -13.35 -13.54
N ALA A 167 -4.30 -14.59 -13.75
CA ALA A 167 -4.09 -15.70 -12.82
C ALA A 167 -2.60 -16.06 -12.63
N GLU A 168 -1.77 -15.87 -13.66
CA GLU A 168 -0.32 -16.06 -13.53
C GLU A 168 0.34 -14.93 -12.73
N ALA A 169 -0.12 -13.68 -12.90
CA ALA A 169 0.33 -12.57 -12.07
C ALA A 169 -0.07 -12.77 -10.59
N ASP A 170 -1.28 -13.25 -10.32
CA ASP A 170 -1.72 -13.59 -8.96
C ASP A 170 -0.82 -14.69 -8.36
N VAL A 171 -0.53 -15.76 -9.11
CA VAL A 171 0.41 -16.82 -8.67
C VAL A 171 1.80 -16.25 -8.37
N ARG A 172 2.34 -15.37 -9.24
CA ARG A 172 3.64 -14.70 -9.04
C ARG A 172 3.66 -13.87 -7.76
N VAL A 173 2.59 -13.12 -7.47
CA VAL A 173 2.44 -12.32 -6.23
C VAL A 173 2.29 -13.22 -4.98
N HIS A 174 1.50 -14.28 -5.06
CA HIS A 174 1.33 -15.23 -3.96
C HIS A 174 2.56 -16.16 -3.75
N GLU A 175 3.45 -16.32 -4.73
CA GLU A 175 4.81 -16.83 -4.50
C GLU A 175 5.65 -15.79 -3.75
N PHE A 176 5.73 -14.55 -4.25
CA PHE A 176 6.54 -13.46 -3.69
C PHE A 176 6.34 -13.29 -2.17
N PHE A 177 5.10 -13.26 -1.70
CA PHE A 177 4.75 -13.14 -0.27
C PHE A 177 5.40 -14.20 0.64
N LYS A 178 5.72 -15.39 0.11
CA LYS A 178 6.33 -16.49 0.86
C LYS A 178 7.85 -16.32 1.02
N THR A 179 8.47 -15.51 0.16
CA THR A 179 9.94 -15.39 0.02
C THR A 179 10.59 -14.38 1.00
N PRO A 180 11.94 -14.43 1.14
CA PRO A 180 12.69 -13.37 1.82
C PRO A 180 12.57 -11.98 1.18
N TYR A 181 12.28 -11.89 -0.13
CA TYR A 181 12.14 -10.59 -0.81
C TYR A 181 10.96 -9.77 -0.23
N PHE A 182 9.82 -10.41 0.02
CA PHE A 182 8.70 -9.77 0.71
C PHE A 182 9.01 -9.55 2.20
N LYS A 183 9.50 -10.59 2.89
CA LYS A 183 9.66 -10.60 4.36
C LYS A 183 10.78 -9.69 4.87
N MET A 184 11.79 -9.39 4.04
CA MET A 184 12.99 -8.64 4.44
C MET A 184 13.48 -7.62 3.40
N GLY A 185 13.09 -7.74 2.13
CA GLY A 185 13.60 -6.92 1.02
C GLY A 185 12.80 -5.64 0.71
N ILE A 186 11.63 -5.45 1.34
CA ILE A 186 10.90 -4.17 1.30
C ILE A 186 11.61 -3.19 2.24
N HIS A 187 12.15 -2.11 1.67
CA HIS A 187 12.81 -1.04 2.43
C HIS A 187 11.87 0.16 2.60
N PRO A 188 11.94 0.88 3.74
CA PRO A 188 11.21 2.14 3.91
C PRO A 188 11.51 3.17 2.82
N ILE A 189 10.48 3.93 2.42
CA ILE A 189 10.63 5.12 1.56
C ILE A 189 11.42 6.19 2.33
N PRO A 190 12.46 6.80 1.74
CA PRO A 190 13.27 7.81 2.42
C PRO A 190 12.45 8.99 2.96
N GLY A 191 12.83 9.46 4.15
CA GLY A 191 12.13 10.52 4.88
C GLY A 191 10.91 10.07 5.70
N ALA A 192 10.26 8.96 5.35
CA ALA A 192 8.99 8.53 5.95
C ALA A 192 9.00 8.47 7.48
N GLN A 193 9.96 7.73 8.04
CA GLN A 193 10.08 7.53 9.49
C GLN A 193 10.32 8.85 10.25
N HIS A 194 11.10 9.77 9.67
CA HIS A 194 11.44 11.05 10.29
C HIS A 194 10.27 12.03 10.26
N ALA A 195 9.59 12.15 9.11
CA ALA A 195 8.40 12.98 8.96
C ALA A 195 7.27 12.50 9.88
N LEU A 196 6.96 11.20 9.86
CA LEU A 196 5.89 10.63 10.71
C LEU A 196 6.19 10.73 12.20
N TYR A 197 7.45 10.59 12.62
CA TYR A 197 7.85 10.81 14.02
C TYR A 197 7.54 12.24 14.47
N LYS A 198 7.90 13.27 13.68
CA LYS A 198 7.50 14.67 13.96
C LYS A 198 5.99 14.83 13.96
N LEU A 199 5.31 14.34 12.92
CA LEU A 199 3.87 14.51 12.72
C LEU A 199 3.04 13.85 13.81
N SER A 200 3.52 12.78 14.47
CA SER A 200 2.83 12.13 15.60
C SER A 200 2.58 13.06 16.80
N ASN A 201 3.35 14.15 16.94
CA ASN A 201 3.10 15.20 17.93
C ASN A 201 1.80 15.97 17.65
N PHE A 202 1.37 16.02 16.38
CA PHE A 202 0.28 16.84 15.85
C PHE A 202 -0.91 16.01 15.33
N CYS A 203 -0.66 14.79 14.90
CA CYS A 203 -1.60 13.92 14.18
C CYS A 203 -1.88 12.62 14.95
N LYS A 204 -3.04 12.01 14.72
CA LYS A 204 -3.31 10.59 15.03
C LYS A 204 -3.06 9.78 13.77
N LEU A 205 -2.00 8.97 13.76
CA LEU A 205 -1.59 8.20 12.58
C LEU A 205 -2.23 6.80 12.60
N SER A 206 -2.79 6.37 11.47
CA SER A 206 -3.32 5.01 11.27
C SER A 206 -2.93 4.47 9.91
N VAL A 207 -2.66 3.16 9.82
CA VAL A 207 -2.37 2.49 8.55
C VAL A 207 -3.69 2.07 7.90
N VAL A 208 -3.87 2.44 6.63
CA VAL A 208 -5.01 2.04 5.80
C VAL A 208 -4.49 1.51 4.48
N THR A 209 -4.37 0.19 4.37
CA THR A 209 -3.76 -0.45 3.21
C THR A 209 -4.69 -1.39 2.44
N SER A 210 -4.54 -1.43 1.12
CA SER A 210 -5.29 -2.33 0.23
C SER A 210 -4.84 -3.80 0.32
N ARG A 211 -3.72 -4.09 1.00
CA ARG A 211 -3.15 -5.44 1.15
C ARG A 211 -4.16 -6.50 1.62
N GLN A 212 -3.96 -7.73 1.15
CA GLN A 212 -4.74 -8.91 1.52
C GLN A 212 -4.54 -9.31 2.99
N ASN A 213 -5.57 -9.88 3.63
CA ASN A 213 -5.51 -10.38 5.01
C ASN A 213 -4.45 -11.49 5.21
N VAL A 214 -4.18 -12.31 4.19
CA VAL A 214 -3.17 -13.40 4.26
C VAL A 214 -1.73 -12.91 4.51
N ILE A 215 -1.45 -11.61 4.30
CA ILE A 215 -0.16 -10.97 4.63
C ILE A 215 -0.27 -9.96 5.77
N LYS A 216 -1.37 -9.94 6.53
CA LYS A 216 -1.62 -8.99 7.63
C LYS A 216 -0.50 -9.00 8.68
N ASP A 217 -0.19 -10.17 9.24
CA ASP A 217 0.75 -10.27 10.36
C ASP A 217 2.17 -9.89 9.96
N HIS A 218 2.62 -10.30 8.77
CA HIS A 218 3.90 -9.85 8.20
C HIS A 218 3.92 -8.34 7.89
N THR A 219 2.78 -7.76 7.51
CA THR A 219 2.66 -6.30 7.30
C THR A 219 2.81 -5.55 8.63
N ILE A 220 2.11 -5.99 9.69
CA ILE A 220 2.21 -5.38 11.03
C ILE A 220 3.63 -5.54 11.59
N GLN A 221 4.24 -6.73 11.47
CA GLN A 221 5.63 -6.99 11.87
C GLN A 221 6.63 -6.08 11.15
N TRP A 222 6.43 -5.82 9.85
CA TRP A 222 7.27 -4.90 9.08
C TRP A 222 7.08 -3.45 9.53
N ILE A 223 5.84 -3.02 9.79
CA ILE A 223 5.55 -1.65 10.25
C ILE A 223 6.14 -1.42 11.64
N GLU A 224 5.90 -2.29 12.64
CA GLU A 224 6.48 -2.12 13.99
C GLU A 224 8.01 -2.14 14.00
N LYS A 225 8.64 -2.89 13.09
CA LYS A 225 10.10 -2.90 12.92
C LYS A 225 10.65 -1.55 12.41
N HIS A 226 9.91 -0.84 11.57
CA HIS A 226 10.38 0.36 10.87
C HIS A 226 9.75 1.68 11.34
N TYR A 227 8.63 1.61 12.06
CA TYR A 227 7.82 2.73 12.57
C TYR A 227 7.30 2.43 14.00
N PRO A 228 8.16 1.94 14.93
CA PRO A 228 7.72 1.39 16.22
C PRO A 228 6.87 2.38 17.02
N GLY A 229 5.64 1.97 17.36
CA GLY A 229 4.72 2.76 18.17
C GLY A 229 4.20 4.07 17.54
N LEU A 230 4.39 4.31 16.24
CA LEU A 230 3.89 5.51 15.57
C LEU A 230 2.40 5.43 15.18
N PHE A 231 1.88 4.24 14.94
CA PHE A 231 0.51 4.01 14.44
C PHE A 231 -0.42 3.49 15.53
N GLN A 232 -1.64 4.01 15.57
CA GLN A 232 -2.68 3.62 16.55
C GLN A 232 -3.56 2.47 16.05
N GLU A 233 -3.83 2.40 14.74
CA GLU A 233 -4.65 1.36 14.12
C GLU A 233 -4.05 0.84 12.81
N PHE A 234 -4.42 -0.40 12.46
CA PHE A 234 -4.03 -1.09 11.23
C PHE A 234 -5.26 -1.65 10.52
N GLN A 235 -5.74 -0.95 9.51
CA GLN A 235 -6.93 -1.30 8.74
C GLN A 235 -6.53 -1.85 7.35
N PHE A 236 -7.12 -2.98 6.97
CA PHE A 236 -6.84 -3.69 5.72
C PHE A 236 -8.10 -3.73 4.85
N GLY A 237 -8.00 -3.20 3.63
CA GLY A 237 -9.05 -3.20 2.62
C GLY A 237 -9.26 -4.57 1.97
N ASN A 238 -8.27 -5.46 2.02
CA ASN A 238 -8.34 -6.82 1.46
C ASN A 238 -8.72 -6.82 -0.04
N HIS A 239 -8.14 -5.89 -0.80
CA HIS A 239 -8.34 -5.81 -2.25
C HIS A 239 -7.55 -6.93 -2.95
N PHE A 240 -8.08 -7.40 -4.09
CA PHE A 240 -7.47 -8.48 -4.89
C PHE A 240 -7.20 -9.78 -4.09
N ALA A 241 -7.92 -10.02 -2.99
CA ALA A 241 -7.81 -11.25 -2.21
C ALA A 241 -8.59 -12.40 -2.85
N LEU A 242 -8.12 -13.62 -2.63
CA LEU A 242 -8.81 -14.86 -3.03
C LEU A 242 -10.03 -15.16 -2.13
N ASP A 243 -10.07 -14.58 -0.93
CA ASP A 243 -11.11 -14.77 0.08
C ASP A 243 -11.39 -13.49 0.90
N GLY A 244 -12.49 -13.52 1.67
CA GLY A 244 -12.93 -12.40 2.50
C GLY A 244 -13.65 -11.27 1.75
N LYS A 245 -14.16 -10.28 2.50
CA LYS A 245 -14.84 -9.10 1.93
C LYS A 245 -13.83 -7.96 1.69
N SER A 246 -13.77 -7.47 0.46
CA SER A 246 -13.10 -6.22 0.10
C SER A 246 -13.82 -5.00 0.73
N ARG A 247 -13.07 -4.02 1.27
CA ARG A 247 -13.57 -2.78 1.88
C ARG A 247 -12.88 -1.56 1.26
N PRO A 248 -13.61 -0.65 0.57
CA PRO A 248 -13.04 0.55 -0.03
C PRO A 248 -12.34 1.46 1.00
N LYS A 249 -11.30 2.18 0.57
CA LYS A 249 -10.52 3.04 1.47
C LYS A 249 -11.34 4.20 2.02
N SER A 250 -12.23 4.77 1.23
CA SER A 250 -13.21 5.79 1.67
C SER A 250 -14.05 5.31 2.86
N GLU A 251 -14.54 4.06 2.83
CA GLU A 251 -15.31 3.45 3.92
C GLU A 251 -14.46 3.31 5.19
N ILE A 252 -13.20 2.87 5.04
CA ILE A 252 -12.25 2.68 6.14
C ILE A 252 -11.86 4.02 6.76
N CYS A 253 -11.36 4.96 5.95
CA CYS A 253 -10.96 6.30 6.36
C CYS A 253 -12.10 7.03 7.08
N ARG A 254 -13.33 6.96 6.53
CA ARG A 254 -14.52 7.50 7.21
C ARG A 254 -14.82 6.80 8.54
N SER A 255 -14.64 5.49 8.64
CA SER A 255 -14.84 4.76 9.91
C SER A 255 -13.79 5.08 10.99
N LEU A 256 -12.60 5.56 10.59
CA LEU A 256 -11.56 6.07 11.50
C LEU A 256 -11.76 7.54 11.90
N GLY A 257 -12.67 8.27 11.24
CA GLY A 257 -12.69 9.75 11.30
C GLY A 257 -11.45 10.39 10.67
N ALA A 258 -10.83 9.73 9.69
CA ALA A 258 -9.65 10.25 8.99
C ALA A 258 -9.98 11.54 8.22
N HIS A 259 -9.19 12.57 8.49
CA HIS A 259 -9.29 13.89 7.84
C HIS A 259 -8.45 13.93 6.56
N VAL A 260 -7.40 13.11 6.52
CA VAL A 260 -6.45 12.99 5.40
C VAL A 260 -6.14 11.51 5.12
N LEU A 261 -6.03 11.15 3.84
CA LEU A 261 -5.37 9.93 3.36
C LEU A 261 -4.06 10.30 2.64
N ILE A 262 -2.99 9.54 2.88
CA ILE A 262 -1.75 9.54 2.09
C ILE A 262 -1.68 8.24 1.30
N ASP A 263 -1.67 8.33 -0.02
CA ASP A 263 -1.83 7.20 -0.94
C ASP A 263 -1.14 7.50 -2.27
N ASP A 264 -0.52 6.50 -2.91
CA ASP A 264 0.10 6.64 -4.24
C ASP A 264 -0.93 6.49 -5.38
N ASN A 265 -2.12 5.96 -5.07
CA ASN A 265 -3.13 5.58 -6.03
C ASN A 265 -4.13 6.71 -6.31
N PRO A 266 -4.19 7.24 -7.55
CA PRO A 266 -5.11 8.31 -7.88
C PRO A 266 -6.59 7.88 -7.74
N LYS A 267 -6.88 6.57 -7.81
CA LYS A 267 -8.23 6.07 -7.55
C LYS A 267 -8.61 6.20 -6.07
N TYR A 268 -7.79 5.74 -5.14
CA TYR A 268 -8.12 5.82 -3.71
C TYR A 268 -8.06 7.26 -3.18
N ALA A 269 -7.15 8.08 -3.72
CA ALA A 269 -7.11 9.52 -3.47
C ALA A 269 -8.43 10.20 -3.88
N LEU A 270 -8.93 9.94 -5.10
CA LEU A 270 -10.20 10.48 -5.57
C LEU A 270 -11.40 9.92 -4.78
N GLU A 271 -11.44 8.61 -4.53
CA GLU A 271 -12.51 7.93 -3.77
C GLU A 271 -12.68 8.49 -2.34
N CYS A 272 -11.58 8.86 -1.69
CA CYS A 272 -11.63 9.55 -0.39
C CYS A 272 -12.04 11.02 -0.52
N ALA A 273 -11.56 11.70 -1.57
CA ALA A 273 -11.86 13.10 -1.81
C ALA A 273 -13.35 13.35 -2.18
N GLU A 274 -13.98 12.43 -2.90
CA GLU A 274 -15.41 12.42 -3.21
C GLU A 274 -16.30 12.33 -1.95
N VAL A 275 -15.79 11.73 -0.85
CA VAL A 275 -16.47 11.68 0.46
C VAL A 275 -15.98 12.75 1.44
N GLY A 276 -15.25 13.77 0.97
CA GLY A 276 -14.82 14.93 1.74
C GLY A 276 -13.51 14.78 2.53
N ILE A 277 -12.80 13.65 2.38
CA ILE A 277 -11.52 13.39 3.06
C ILE A 277 -10.38 13.90 2.18
N ARG A 278 -9.46 14.71 2.72
CA ARG A 278 -8.32 15.24 1.94
C ARG A 278 -7.41 14.10 1.49
N ALA A 279 -6.82 14.19 0.31
CA ALA A 279 -5.87 13.20 -0.19
C ALA A 279 -4.53 13.84 -0.55
N LEU A 280 -3.45 13.34 0.04
CA LEU A 280 -2.08 13.58 -0.39
C LEU A 280 -1.67 12.47 -1.36
N LEU A 281 -1.77 12.75 -2.66
CA LEU A 281 -1.40 11.82 -3.73
C LEU A 281 0.13 11.77 -3.84
N PHE A 282 0.71 10.67 -3.38
CA PHE A 282 2.15 10.50 -3.21
C PHE A 282 2.81 10.00 -4.50
N ASP A 283 3.64 10.82 -5.14
CA ASP A 283 4.35 10.51 -6.38
C ASP A 283 5.87 10.68 -6.15
N TYR A 284 6.50 9.68 -5.53
CA TYR A 284 7.85 9.81 -4.99
C TYR A 284 8.87 10.25 -6.06
N HIS A 285 9.46 11.41 -5.88
CA HIS A 285 10.31 12.13 -6.85
C HIS A 285 9.74 12.20 -8.28
N ASN A 286 8.41 12.30 -8.44
CA ASN A 286 7.72 12.28 -9.74
C ASN A 286 8.07 11.00 -10.53
N SER A 287 8.29 9.86 -9.86
CA SER A 287 8.73 8.61 -10.49
C SER A 287 7.63 7.58 -10.73
N TYR A 288 6.40 7.79 -10.21
CA TYR A 288 5.32 6.80 -10.20
C TYR A 288 4.37 7.02 -11.39
N PRO A 289 4.47 6.25 -12.50
CA PRO A 289 3.75 6.58 -13.73
C PRO A 289 2.23 6.38 -13.60
N TRP A 290 1.81 5.39 -12.81
CA TRP A 290 0.42 5.12 -12.45
C TRP A 290 -0.26 6.29 -11.72
N SER A 291 0.50 7.19 -11.08
CA SER A 291 -0.05 8.36 -10.37
C SER A 291 -0.37 9.56 -11.29
N LYS A 292 -0.17 9.39 -12.61
CA LYS A 292 -0.24 10.46 -13.62
C LYS A 292 -1.40 10.26 -14.61
N SER A 293 -2.05 9.11 -14.56
CA SER A 293 -3.17 8.71 -15.41
C SER A 293 -4.51 8.87 -14.66
N GLY A 294 -5.08 10.08 -14.69
CA GLY A 294 -6.45 10.31 -14.21
C GLY A 294 -6.80 11.77 -13.90
N SER A 295 -8.07 12.01 -13.60
CA SER A 295 -8.62 13.32 -13.18
C SER A 295 -8.45 13.63 -11.69
N ALA A 296 -7.80 12.76 -10.91
CA ALA A 296 -7.71 12.89 -9.46
C ALA A 296 -7.11 14.25 -9.03
N THR A 297 -6.05 14.72 -9.70
CA THR A 297 -5.41 16.02 -9.44
C THR A 297 -6.24 17.24 -9.87
N SER A 298 -7.41 17.04 -10.48
CA SER A 298 -8.39 18.10 -10.75
C SER A 298 -9.40 18.29 -9.62
N HIS A 299 -9.44 17.37 -8.64
CA HIS A 299 -10.36 17.47 -7.50
C HIS A 299 -9.76 18.35 -6.38
N PRO A 300 -10.49 19.36 -5.84
CA PRO A 300 -9.91 20.39 -4.97
C PRO A 300 -9.42 19.89 -3.60
N LEU A 301 -9.79 18.66 -3.20
CA LEU A 301 -9.29 18.02 -1.98
C LEU A 301 -8.10 17.05 -2.21
N VAL A 302 -7.62 16.92 -3.45
CA VAL A 302 -6.45 16.10 -3.81
C VAL A 302 -5.25 17.00 -4.07
N THR A 303 -4.17 16.82 -3.32
CA THR A 303 -2.90 17.54 -3.49
C THR A 303 -1.80 16.53 -3.81
N LYS A 304 -1.07 16.69 -4.92
CA LYS A 304 0.09 15.85 -5.23
C LYS A 304 1.30 16.29 -4.41
N VAL A 305 2.02 15.33 -3.85
CA VAL A 305 3.26 15.51 -3.07
C VAL A 305 4.31 14.51 -3.50
N HIS A 306 5.57 14.93 -3.57
CA HIS A 306 6.63 14.15 -4.23
C HIS A 306 7.65 13.53 -3.26
N ASN A 307 7.48 13.73 -1.95
CA ASN A 307 8.35 13.22 -0.89
C ASN A 307 7.73 13.48 0.48
N TRP A 308 8.33 12.92 1.52
CA TRP A 308 7.87 13.05 2.90
C TRP A 308 8.09 14.44 3.53
N GLN A 309 8.94 15.30 2.95
CA GLN A 309 9.06 16.71 3.37
C GLN A 309 7.86 17.54 2.90
N GLU A 310 7.38 17.34 1.67
CA GLU A 310 6.14 17.96 1.18
C GLU A 310 4.91 17.48 1.98
N VAL A 311 4.85 16.19 2.35
CA VAL A 311 3.84 15.67 3.29
C VAL A 311 3.88 16.39 4.64
N GLU A 312 5.08 16.52 5.23
CA GLU A 312 5.28 17.22 6.51
C GLU A 312 4.79 18.68 6.43
N GLN A 313 5.14 19.38 5.35
CA GLN A 313 4.73 20.77 5.12
C GLN A 313 3.21 20.92 4.94
N GLN A 314 2.58 20.08 4.12
CA GLN A 314 1.13 20.13 3.89
C GLN A 314 0.34 19.87 5.18
N LEU A 315 0.68 18.81 5.92
CA LEU A 315 -0.02 18.46 7.15
C LEU A 315 0.18 19.50 8.26
N LEU A 316 1.39 20.04 8.43
CA LEU A 316 1.63 21.12 9.39
C LEU A 316 0.85 22.40 9.02
N SER A 317 0.67 22.71 7.73
CA SER A 317 -0.13 23.86 7.31
C SER A 317 -1.60 23.77 7.75
N TRP A 318 -2.15 22.56 7.86
CA TRP A 318 -3.53 22.29 8.28
C TRP A 318 -3.71 22.07 9.79
N VAL A 319 -2.62 22.00 10.56
CA VAL A 319 -2.66 21.92 12.04
C VAL A 319 -2.31 23.27 12.69
N LEU A 320 -1.61 24.14 11.97
CA LEU A 320 -1.17 25.46 12.43
C LEU A 320 -2.03 26.62 11.89
N THR A 321 -3.24 26.32 11.38
CA THR A 321 -4.29 27.27 10.98
C THR A 321 -5.60 27.03 11.72
#